data_AF-A0A920JQI6-F1
#
_entry.id   AF-A0A920JQI6-F1
#
_cell.length_a   1.000
_cell.length_b   1.000
_cell.length_c   1.000
_cell.angle_alpha   90.00
_cell.angle_beta   90.00
_cell.angle_gamma   90.00
#
_symmetry.space_group_name_H-M   'P 1'
#
loop_
_entity.id
_entity.type
_entity.pdbx_description
1 polymer ?
#
loop_
_entity_poly.entity_id
_entity_poly.type
_entity_poly.pdbx_seq_one_letter_code
_entity_poly.pdbx_strand_id
1 'polypeptide(L)'
;MKEKKADPYDLLPATLTQWIIFLRKKGLGNRSIQRNISSLRNFYKYMYKNEELESNPFDGIQSPKVEEKLPKALTPEDVEKLLSFIPKTPSDFRDKAFLELLYSSGLRVSEAVSVNISSFESDFSFIKVMGKGRKERMFQ
;
A
#
# COMPACT_ATOMS: atom_id res chain seq x y z
N MET A 1 -5.15 -17.19 -32.43
CA MET A 1 -6.23 -17.61 -31.51
C MET A 1 -6.92 -16.36 -31.01
N LYS A 2 -8.22 -16.19 -31.27
CA LYS A 2 -8.96 -14.98 -30.85
C LYS A 2 -9.10 -14.99 -29.33
N GLU A 3 -8.64 -13.94 -28.65
CA GLU A 3 -8.93 -13.72 -27.24
C GLU A 3 -10.43 -13.54 -27.08
N LYS A 4 -11.13 -14.58 -26.62
CA LYS A 4 -12.53 -14.48 -26.22
C LYS A 4 -12.55 -13.59 -24.96
N LYS A 5 -13.03 -12.36 -25.10
CA LYS A 5 -13.29 -11.49 -23.94
C LYS A 5 -14.35 -12.18 -23.07
N ALA A 6 -14.06 -12.36 -21.80
CA ALA A 6 -15.05 -12.83 -20.85
C ALA A 6 -16.12 -11.74 -20.70
N ASP A 7 -17.39 -12.15 -20.69
CA ASP A 7 -18.49 -11.25 -20.36
C ASP A 7 -18.43 -10.95 -18.85
N PRO A 8 -18.36 -9.68 -18.43
CA PRO A 8 -18.40 -9.32 -17.01
C PRO A 8 -19.67 -9.82 -16.30
N TYR A 9 -20.78 -9.98 -17.03
CA TYR A 9 -22.07 -10.38 -16.45
C TYR A 9 -22.27 -11.89 -16.37
N ASP A 10 -21.47 -12.67 -17.11
CA ASP A 10 -21.54 -14.14 -17.16
C ASP A 10 -20.17 -14.76 -16.88
N LEU A 11 -19.74 -14.67 -15.61
CA LEU A 11 -18.49 -15.25 -15.15
C LEU A 11 -18.71 -16.61 -14.50
N LEU A 12 -18.34 -17.65 -15.24
CA LEU A 12 -18.28 -19.01 -14.71
C LEU A 12 -17.09 -19.18 -13.72
N PRO A 13 -17.25 -19.98 -12.64
CA PRO A 13 -16.16 -20.30 -11.71
C PRO A 13 -14.90 -20.90 -12.38
N ALA A 14 -15.08 -21.62 -13.48
CA ALA A 14 -13.98 -22.17 -14.27
C ALA A 14 -13.10 -21.06 -14.87
N THR A 15 -13.71 -19.98 -15.35
CA THR A 15 -13.02 -18.81 -15.91
C THR A 15 -12.17 -18.12 -14.84
N LEU A 16 -12.71 -17.98 -13.62
CA LEU A 16 -11.96 -17.40 -12.49
C LEU A 16 -10.76 -18.26 -12.09
N THR A 17 -10.94 -19.58 -12.06
CA THR A 17 -9.86 -20.52 -11.77
C THR A 17 -8.76 -20.45 -12.84
N GLN A 18 -9.13 -20.42 -14.12
CA GLN A 18 -8.19 -20.23 -15.23
C GLN A 18 -7.45 -18.89 -15.14
N TRP A 19 -8.15 -17.82 -14.75
CA TRP A 19 -7.55 -16.51 -14.53
C TRP A 19 -6.52 -16.53 -13.39
N ILE A 20 -6.83 -17.17 -12.26
CA ILE A 20 -5.87 -17.33 -11.15
C ILE A 20 -4.63 -18.12 -11.61
N ILE A 21 -4.81 -19.20 -12.37
CA ILE A 21 -3.70 -19.99 -12.95
C ILE A 21 -2.87 -19.12 -13.89
N PHE A 22 -3.52 -18.32 -14.72
CA PHE A 22 -2.85 -17.38 -15.62
C PHE A 22 -2.03 -16.34 -14.86
N LEU A 23 -2.55 -15.76 -13.77
CA LEU A 23 -1.80 -14.83 -12.93
C LEU A 23 -0.55 -15.48 -12.31
N ARG A 24 -0.67 -16.74 -11.86
CA ARG A 24 0.48 -17.51 -11.38
C ARG A 24 1.52 -17.75 -12.49
N LYS A 25 1.07 -18.12 -13.70
CA LYS A 25 1.95 -18.30 -14.86
C LYS A 25 2.65 -17.01 -15.30
N LYS A 26 2.03 -15.85 -15.06
CA LYS A 26 2.66 -14.53 -15.23
C LYS A 26 3.68 -14.17 -14.13
N GLY A 27 3.91 -15.04 -13.15
CA GLY A 27 4.90 -14.83 -12.08
C GLY A 27 4.41 -13.93 -10.95
N LEU A 28 3.10 -13.65 -10.83
CA LEU A 28 2.60 -12.88 -9.68
C LEU A 28 2.71 -13.72 -8.40
N GLY A 29 3.28 -13.13 -7.35
CA GLY A 29 3.28 -13.73 -6.02
C GLY A 29 1.88 -13.80 -5.40
N ASN A 30 1.70 -14.70 -4.42
CA ASN A 30 0.42 -14.95 -3.75
C ASN A 30 -0.24 -13.67 -3.18
N ARG A 31 0.56 -12.74 -2.65
CA ARG A 31 0.06 -11.46 -2.10
C ARG A 31 -0.56 -10.57 -3.18
N SER A 32 0.03 -10.54 -4.37
CA SER A 32 -0.51 -9.79 -5.51
C SER A 32 -1.79 -10.43 -6.03
N ILE A 33 -1.82 -11.76 -6.14
CA ILE A 33 -3.01 -12.51 -6.56
C ILE A 33 -4.15 -12.31 -5.57
N GLN A 34 -3.90 -12.43 -4.27
CA GLN A 34 -4.89 -12.17 -3.22
C GLN A 34 -5.45 -10.75 -3.29
N ARG A 35 -4.61 -9.75 -3.56
CA ARG A 35 -5.05 -8.37 -3.76
C ARG A 35 -5.98 -8.24 -4.97
N ASN A 36 -5.62 -8.84 -6.11
CA ASN A 36 -6.46 -8.82 -7.31
C ASN A 36 -7.83 -9.49 -7.06
N ILE A 37 -7.84 -10.66 -6.41
CA ILE A 37 -9.08 -11.36 -6.02
C ILE A 37 -9.94 -10.47 -5.12
N SER A 38 -9.34 -9.80 -4.13
CA SER A 38 -10.05 -8.93 -3.19
C SER A 38 -10.65 -7.70 -3.89
N SER A 39 -9.92 -7.10 -4.81
CA SER A 39 -10.40 -5.98 -5.63
C SER A 39 -11.60 -6.38 -6.48
N LEU A 40 -11.50 -7.50 -7.22
CA LEU A 40 -12.61 -7.97 -8.06
C LEU A 40 -13.79 -8.41 -7.20
N ARG A 41 -13.57 -9.14 -6.10
CA ARG A 41 -14.65 -9.52 -5.18
C ARG A 41 -15.44 -8.31 -4.71
N ASN A 42 -14.77 -7.21 -4.35
CA ASN A 42 -15.47 -5.99 -3.93
C ASN A 42 -16.19 -5.29 -5.10
N PHE A 43 -15.63 -5.33 -6.31
CA PHE A 43 -16.30 -4.81 -7.50
C PHE A 43 -17.58 -5.59 -7.83
N TYR A 44 -17.53 -6.91 -7.85
CA TYR A 44 -18.71 -7.76 -8.10
C TYR A 44 -19.72 -7.71 -6.96
N LYS A 45 -19.26 -7.51 -5.71
CA LYS A 45 -20.15 -7.20 -4.58
C LYS A 45 -20.91 -5.88 -4.78
N TYR A 46 -20.27 -4.87 -5.37
CA TYR A 46 -20.93 -3.61 -5.73
C TYR A 46 -21.97 -3.82 -6.84
N MET A 47 -21.63 -4.56 -7.92
CA MET A 47 -22.59 -4.85 -9.00
C MET A 47 -23.80 -5.65 -8.52
N TYR A 48 -23.56 -6.67 -7.68
CA TYR A 48 -24.65 -7.41 -7.01
C TYR A 48 -25.54 -6.49 -6.17
N LYS A 49 -24.95 -5.56 -5.41
CA LYS A 49 -25.70 -4.59 -4.58
C LYS A 49 -26.58 -3.64 -5.42
N ASN A 50 -26.19 -3.34 -6.65
CA ASN A 50 -26.96 -2.50 -7.57
C ASN A 50 -27.89 -3.32 -8.48
N GLU A 51 -28.12 -4.60 -8.18
CA GLU A 51 -29.01 -5.49 -8.93
C GLU A 51 -28.59 -5.71 -10.39
N GLU A 52 -27.33 -5.44 -10.72
CA GLU A 52 -26.74 -5.72 -12.04
C GLU A 52 -26.36 -7.20 -12.23
N LEU A 53 -26.32 -7.96 -11.13
CA LEU A 53 -26.00 -9.38 -11.09
C LEU A 53 -26.90 -10.10 -10.10
N GLU A 54 -27.31 -11.32 -10.43
CA GLU A 54 -28.10 -12.17 -9.51
C GLU A 54 -27.25 -12.78 -8.39
N SER A 55 -25.93 -12.90 -8.60
CA SER A 55 -24.99 -13.41 -7.60
C SER A 55 -23.56 -12.90 -7.85
N ASN A 56 -22.73 -12.91 -6.80
CA ASN A 56 -21.32 -12.54 -6.94
C ASN A 56 -20.48 -13.76 -7.36
N PRO A 57 -19.87 -13.78 -8.55
CA PRO A 57 -19.08 -14.93 -9.02
C PRO A 57 -17.80 -15.17 -8.22
N PHE A 58 -17.38 -14.20 -7.39
CA PHE A 58 -16.22 -14.33 -6.50
C PHE A 58 -16.57 -14.90 -5.11
N ASP A 59 -17.85 -15.18 -4.84
CA ASP A 59 -18.28 -15.88 -3.64
C ASP A 59 -17.82 -17.35 -3.72
N GLY A 60 -17.15 -17.84 -2.68
CA GLY A 60 -16.56 -19.19 -2.65
C GLY A 60 -15.17 -19.32 -3.29
N ILE A 61 -14.67 -18.32 -4.02
CA ILE A 61 -13.28 -18.35 -4.52
C ILE A 61 -12.30 -18.20 -3.36
N GLN A 62 -11.46 -19.22 -3.14
CA GLN A 62 -10.43 -19.16 -2.10
C GLN A 62 -9.23 -18.34 -2.58
N SER A 63 -8.85 -17.35 -1.77
CA SER A 63 -7.61 -16.61 -2.01
C SER A 63 -6.40 -17.48 -1.65
N PRO A 64 -5.28 -17.36 -2.37
CA PRO A 64 -4.04 -18.03 -1.98
C PRO A 64 -3.65 -17.68 -0.55
N LYS A 65 -3.19 -18.67 0.21
CA LYS A 65 -2.61 -18.42 1.54
C LYS A 65 -1.34 -17.59 1.36
N VAL A 66 -1.27 -16.47 2.06
CA VAL A 66 -0.11 -15.60 2.12
C VAL A 66 0.43 -15.72 3.52
N GLU A 67 1.69 -16.12 3.66
CA GLU A 67 2.34 -16.07 4.95
C GLU A 67 2.47 -14.62 5.42
N GLU A 68 2.04 -14.37 6.65
CA GLU A 68 2.31 -13.12 7.32
C GLU A 68 3.78 -13.09 7.73
N LYS A 69 4.59 -12.42 6.93
CA LYS A 69 5.93 -12.04 7.39
C LYS A 69 5.77 -10.96 8.43
N LEU A 70 6.26 -11.24 9.64
CA LEU A 70 6.40 -10.20 10.65
C LEU A 70 7.25 -9.06 10.06
N PRO A 71 6.82 -7.80 10.21
CA PRO A 71 7.65 -6.67 9.79
C PRO A 71 8.98 -6.75 10.53
N LYS A 72 10.08 -6.66 9.79
CA LYS A 72 11.41 -6.50 10.37
C LYS A 72 11.52 -5.06 10.85
N ALA A 73 11.34 -4.84 12.15
CA ALA A 73 11.59 -3.55 12.76
C ALA A 73 13.12 -3.35 12.92
N LEU A 74 13.57 -2.10 12.78
CA LEU A 74 14.93 -1.72 13.15
C LEU A 74 15.06 -1.75 14.67
N THR A 75 16.19 -2.25 15.18
CA THR A 75 16.51 -2.11 16.61
C THR A 75 16.98 -0.68 16.91
N PRO A 76 16.99 -0.24 18.18
CA PRO A 76 17.58 1.04 18.54
C PRO A 76 19.02 1.19 18.03
N GLU A 77 19.82 0.12 18.07
CA GLU A 77 21.21 0.11 17.59
C GLU A 77 21.29 0.27 16.06
N ASP A 78 20.36 -0.34 15.31
CA ASP A 78 20.28 -0.15 13.86
C ASP A 78 20.00 1.32 13.51
N VAL A 79 19.11 1.97 14.28
CA VAL A 79 18.76 3.38 14.10
C VAL A 79 19.94 4.28 14.47
N GLU A 80 20.60 4.05 15.61
CA GLU A 80 21.79 4.80 15.99
C GLU A 80 22.88 4.71 14.91
N LYS A 81 23.12 3.50 14.39
CA LYS A 81 24.07 3.30 13.30
C LYS A 81 23.67 4.07 12.05
N LEU A 82 22.38 4.07 11.70
CA LEU A 82 21.84 4.80 10.55
C LEU A 82 21.99 6.33 10.70
N LEU A 83 21.86 6.86 11.92
CA LEU A 83 21.95 8.29 12.22
C LEU A 83 23.38 8.78 12.57
N SER A 84 24.32 7.86 12.80
CA SER A 84 25.68 8.16 13.25
C SER A 84 26.58 8.86 12.23
N PHE A 85 26.19 8.92 10.96
CA PHE A 85 27.05 9.53 9.94
C PHE A 85 27.19 11.05 10.14
N ILE A 86 28.36 11.57 9.78
CA ILE A 86 28.69 12.99 9.85
C ILE A 86 28.40 13.62 8.48
N PRO A 87 27.38 14.49 8.37
CA PRO A 87 27.04 15.13 7.10
C PRO A 87 28.13 16.10 6.66
N LYS A 88 28.43 16.13 5.35
CA LYS A 88 29.46 17.02 4.77
C LYS A 88 28.92 17.87 3.62
N THR A 89 27.88 17.41 2.94
CA THR A 89 27.23 18.11 1.84
C THR A 89 25.83 18.57 2.25
N PRO A 90 25.25 19.61 1.59
CA PRO A 90 23.86 19.99 1.82
C PRO A 90 22.86 18.83 1.68
N SER A 91 23.12 17.89 0.75
CA SER A 91 22.32 16.66 0.60
C SER A 91 22.42 15.77 1.84
N ASP A 92 23.61 15.61 2.42
CA ASP A 92 23.79 14.80 3.62
C ASP A 92 23.04 15.39 4.83
N PHE A 93 23.05 16.72 4.98
CA PHE A 93 22.29 17.41 6.03
C PHE A 93 20.79 17.20 5.84
N ARG A 94 20.29 17.31 4.61
CA ARG A 94 18.88 17.04 4.29
C ARG A 94 18.53 15.59 4.60
N ASP A 95 19.33 14.64 4.16
CA ASP A 95 19.06 13.22 4.33
C ASP A 95 19.10 12.83 5.81
N LYS A 96 20.02 13.41 6.60
CA LYS A 96 20.05 13.25 8.05
C LYS A 96 18.79 13.80 8.72
N ALA A 97 18.41 15.04 8.41
CA ALA A 97 17.19 15.64 8.94
C ALA A 97 15.94 14.84 8.55
N PHE A 98 15.89 14.31 7.33
CA PHE A 98 14.79 13.48 6.84
C PHE A 98 14.69 12.16 7.60
N LEU A 99 15.82 11.50 7.89
CA LEU A 99 15.86 10.26 8.68
C LEU A 99 15.46 10.51 10.13
N GLU A 100 15.96 11.58 10.75
CA GLU A 100 15.57 11.97 12.11
C GLU A 100 14.08 12.28 12.19
N LEU A 101 13.54 13.02 11.21
CA LEU A 101 12.11 13.32 11.13
C LEU A 101 11.28 12.05 11.00
N LEU A 102 11.64 11.14 10.11
CA LEU A 102 10.92 9.86 9.95
C LEU A 102 10.94 9.04 11.24
N TYR A 103 12.07 9.03 11.95
CA TYR A 103 12.23 8.29 13.20
C TYR A 103 11.43 8.91 14.36
N SER A 104 11.46 10.23 14.52
CA SER A 104 10.79 10.92 15.63
C SER A 104 9.27 10.97 15.48
N SER A 105 8.78 11.21 14.25
CA SER A 105 7.37 11.49 14.00
C SER A 105 6.56 10.28 13.53
N GLY A 106 7.20 9.23 13.02
CA GLY A 106 6.50 8.10 12.41
C GLY A 106 5.71 8.46 11.14
N LEU A 107 6.10 9.55 10.46
CA LEU A 107 5.53 9.95 9.17
C LEU A 107 5.65 8.83 8.13
N ARG A 108 4.65 8.70 7.26
CA ARG A 108 4.82 7.89 6.04
C ARG A 108 5.80 8.59 5.11
N VAL A 109 6.57 7.82 4.32
CA VAL A 109 7.50 8.38 3.32
C VAL A 109 6.82 9.40 2.42
N SER A 110 5.60 9.13 1.94
CA SER A 110 4.84 10.05 1.09
C SER A 110 4.42 11.35 1.80
N GLU A 111 4.26 11.31 3.13
CA GLU A 111 3.94 12.47 3.95
C GLU A 111 5.22 13.26 4.26
N ALA A 112 6.35 12.58 4.50
CA ALA A 112 7.63 13.23 4.78
C ALA A 112 8.19 13.97 3.55
N VAL A 113 8.09 13.40 2.34
CA VAL A 113 8.61 14.06 1.12
C VAL A 113 7.80 15.29 0.69
N SER A 114 6.60 15.48 1.24
CA SER A 114 5.76 16.65 0.95
C SER A 114 5.89 17.76 1.98
N VAL A 115 6.68 17.55 3.04
CA VAL A 115 6.96 18.58 4.06
C VAL A 115 7.75 19.73 3.43
N ASN A 116 7.34 20.96 3.76
CA ASN A 116 8.07 22.17 3.44
C ASN A 116 8.44 22.92 4.73
N ILE A 117 9.33 23.90 4.65
CA ILE A 117 9.67 24.79 5.77
C ILE A 117 8.39 25.48 6.30
N SER A 118 7.47 25.86 5.40
CA SER A 118 6.18 26.45 5.78
C SER A 118 5.24 25.49 6.53
N SER A 119 5.54 24.19 6.55
CA SER A 119 4.78 23.19 7.29
C SER A 119 5.20 23.11 8.77
N PHE A 120 6.34 23.71 9.13
CA PHE A 120 6.86 23.72 10.49
C PHE A 120 6.39 24.95 11.24
N GLU A 121 5.69 24.73 12.35
CA GLU A 121 5.24 25.78 13.27
C GLU A 121 6.27 25.91 14.39
N SER A 122 7.19 26.87 14.25
CA SER A 122 8.31 27.08 15.18
C SER A 122 7.87 27.34 16.62
N ASP A 123 6.74 28.01 16.80
CA ASP A 123 6.26 28.45 18.12
C ASP A 123 5.75 27.28 18.98
N PHE A 124 5.40 26.17 18.32
CA PHE A 124 4.78 25.02 18.96
C PHE A 124 5.52 23.71 18.68
N SER A 125 6.65 23.78 17.97
CA SER A 125 7.52 22.64 17.62
C SER A 125 6.77 21.45 17.01
N PHE A 126 5.85 21.71 16.07
CA PHE A 126 5.17 20.64 15.35
C PHE A 126 5.12 20.89 13.84
N ILE A 127 4.93 19.81 13.08
CA ILE A 127 4.81 19.82 11.62
C ILE A 127 3.39 19.46 11.23
N LYS A 128 2.79 20.28 10.36
CA LYS A 128 1.49 20.01 9.73
C LYS A 128 1.71 19.32 8.39
N VAL A 129 1.14 18.12 8.23
CA VAL A 129 1.13 17.42 6.95
C VAL A 129 -0.28 16.99 6.54
N MET A 130 -0.51 16.94 5.23
CA MET A 130 -1.73 16.38 4.68
C MET A 130 -1.63 14.86 4.61
N GLY A 131 -2.37 14.18 5.47
CA GLY A 131 -2.42 12.73 5.54
C GLY A 131 -3.47 12.10 4.61
N LYS A 132 -3.61 10.77 4.73
CA LYS A 132 -4.59 9.98 3.97
C LYS A 132 -6.01 10.54 4.11
N GLY A 133 -6.69 10.71 2.98
CA GLY A 133 -8.06 11.21 2.92
C GLY A 133 -8.19 12.74 2.95
N ARG A 134 -7.09 13.47 2.67
CA ARG A 134 -7.03 14.94 2.75
C ARG A 134 -7.35 15.48 4.16
N LYS A 135 -6.89 14.76 5.19
CA LYS A 135 -7.01 15.18 6.59
C LYS A 135 -5.65 15.65 7.09
N GLU A 136 -5.61 16.80 7.74
CA GLU A 136 -4.40 17.31 8.36
C GLU A 136 -4.01 16.47 9.57
N ARG A 137 -2.70 16.31 9.77
CA ARG A 137 -2.08 15.62 10.89
C ARG A 137 -0.97 16.49 11.45
N MET A 138 -0.86 16.51 12.76
CA MET A 138 0.18 17.22 13.50
C MET A 138 1.14 16.18 14.07
N PHE A 139 2.43 16.42 13.90
CA PHE A 139 3.51 15.58 14.41
C PHE A 139 4.49 16.45 15.19
N GLN A 140 4.88 16.00 16.38
CA GLN A 140 5.85 16.66 17.25
C GLN A 140 7.16 15.87 17.24
#